data_AF-A0A517T6C0-F1
#
_entry.id   AF-A0A517T6C0-F1
#
_cell.length_a   1.000
_cell.length_b   1.000
_cell.length_c   1.000
_cell.angle_alpha   90.00
_cell.angle_beta   90.00
_cell.angle_gamma   90.00
#
_symmetry.space_group_name_H-M   'P 1'
#
loop_
_entity.id
_entity.type
_entity.pdbx_description
1 polymer ?
#
loop_
_entity_poly.entity_id
_entity_poly.type
_entity_poly.pdbx_seq_one_letter_code
_entity_poly.pdbx_strand_id
1 'polypeptide(L)' 'MSATKTPTKAKLNRLIDIKTKLGEKYAKKAVASSSVPQKKHMNSKSVHYFRQADSLKAILTAAE' A
#
# COMPACT_ATOMS: atom_id res chain seq x y z
N MET A 1 -4.88 30.83 5.70
CA MET A 1 -5.16 29.69 6.60
C MET A 1 -4.99 28.40 5.79
N SER A 2 -3.91 27.64 6.02
CA SER A 2 -3.69 26.35 5.36
C SER A 2 -4.53 25.30 6.07
N ALA A 3 -5.74 25.05 5.58
CA ALA A 3 -6.55 23.94 6.06
C ALA A 3 -5.85 22.64 5.64
N THR A 4 -5.08 22.03 6.53
CA THR A 4 -4.69 20.62 6.43
C THR A 4 -5.97 19.81 6.53
N LYS A 5 -6.66 19.63 5.40
CA LYS A 5 -7.84 18.79 5.30
C LYS A 5 -7.40 17.37 5.63
N THR A 6 -7.73 16.92 6.83
CA THR A 6 -7.64 15.52 7.23
C THR A 6 -8.29 14.68 6.12
N PRO A 7 -7.59 13.69 5.56
CA PRO A 7 -8.16 12.87 4.50
C PRO A 7 -9.40 12.18 5.06
N THR A 8 -10.54 12.34 4.37
CA THR A 8 -11.81 11.75 4.80
C THR A 8 -11.69 10.22 4.86
N LYS A 9 -12.48 9.56 5.72
CA LYS A 9 -12.55 8.09 5.84
C LYS A 9 -12.72 7.40 4.48
N ALA A 10 -13.58 7.94 3.61
CA ALA A 10 -13.76 7.44 2.25
C ALA A 10 -12.47 7.54 1.39
N LYS A 11 -11.72 8.64 1.51
CA LYS A 11 -10.45 8.82 0.81
C LYS A 11 -9.37 7.88 1.34
N LEU A 12 -9.30 7.68 2.65
CA LEU A 12 -8.39 6.72 3.28
C LEU A 12 -8.68 5.29 2.83
N ASN A 13 -9.94 4.86 2.87
CA ASN A 13 -10.36 3.54 2.40
C ASN A 13 -10.01 3.31 0.92
N ARG A 14 -10.22 4.32 0.06
CA ARG A 14 -9.83 4.22 -1.35
C ARG A 14 -8.31 4.08 -1.51
N LEU A 15 -7.52 4.80 -0.72
CA LEU A 15 -6.06 4.67 -0.75
C LEU A 15 -5.61 3.29 -0.25
N ILE A 16 -6.21 2.76 0.82
CA ILE A 16 -5.93 1.41 1.34
C ILE A 16 -6.16 0.36 0.25
N ASP A 17 -7.29 0.43 -0.46
CA ASP A 17 -7.62 -0.49 -1.55
C ASP A 17 -6.60 -0.41 -2.70
N ILE A 18 -6.25 0.81 -3.15
CA ILE A 18 -5.23 1.02 -4.18
C ILE A 18 -3.88 0.43 -3.76
N LYS A 19 -3.45 0.68 -2.52
CA LYS A 19 -2.16 0.20 -2.02
C LYS A 19 -2.15 -1.33 -1.87
N THR A 20 -3.25 -1.91 -1.40
CA THR A 20 -3.40 -3.38 -1.31
C THR A 20 -3.32 -4.03 -2.69
N LYS A 21 -4.08 -3.54 -3.68
CA LYS A 21 -4.05 -4.02 -5.06
C LYS A 21 -2.66 -3.91 -5.71
N LEU A 22 -1.94 -2.82 -5.44
CA LEU A 22 -0.56 -2.67 -5.89
C LEU A 22 0.37 -3.69 -5.21
N GLY A 23 0.24 -3.85 -3.89
CA GLY A 23 0.98 -4.85 -3.12
C GLY A 23 0.83 -6.26 -3.70
N GLU A 24 -0.41 -6.68 -3.97
CA GLU A 24 -0.74 -7.97 -4.58
C GLU A 24 -0.17 -8.11 -6.00
N LYS A 25 -0.29 -7.06 -6.83
CA LYS A 25 0.27 -7.05 -8.19
C LYS A 25 1.77 -7.29 -8.17
N TYR A 26 2.49 -6.63 -7.27
CA TYR A 26 3.94 -6.80 -7.15
C TYR A 26 4.33 -8.15 -6.51
N ALA A 27 3.52 -8.68 -5.59
CA ALA A 27 3.72 -10.03 -5.04
C ALA A 27 3.59 -11.08 -6.16
N LYS A 28 2.52 -11.02 -6.96
CA LYS A 28 2.31 -11.91 -8.11
C LYS A 28 3.46 -11.83 -9.11
N LYS A 29 3.95 -10.62 -9.41
CA LYS A 29 5.13 -10.42 -10.26
C LYS A 29 6.43 -10.99 -9.67
N ALA A 30 6.59 -10.92 -8.35
CA ALA A 30 7.75 -11.51 -7.67
C ALA A 30 7.72 -13.04 -7.77
N VAL A 31 6.55 -13.66 -7.59
CA VAL A 31 6.37 -15.11 -7.73
C VAL A 31 6.59 -15.58 -9.16
N ALA A 32 6.12 -14.82 -10.16
CA ALA A 32 6.30 -15.14 -11.58
C ALA A 32 7.71 -14.83 -12.12
N SER A 33 8.58 -14.17 -11.35
CA SER A 33 9.91 -13.79 -11.83
C SER A 33 10.93 -14.91 -11.57
N SER A 34 11.62 -15.34 -12.62
CA SER A 34 12.73 -16.29 -12.56
C SER A 34 14.06 -15.67 -12.15
N SER A 35 14.20 -14.34 -12.24
CA SER A 35 15.41 -13.61 -11.88
C SER A 35 15.42 -13.24 -10.40
N VAL A 36 16.41 -13.72 -9.63
CA VAL A 36 16.54 -13.45 -8.19
C VAL A 36 16.59 -11.94 -7.88
N PRO A 37 17.41 -11.11 -8.58
CA PRO A 37 17.39 -9.66 -8.38
C PRO A 37 16.02 -9.03 -8.61
N GLN A 38 15.32 -9.47 -9.67
CA GLN A 38 14.03 -8.92 -10.06
C GLN A 38 12.92 -9.36 -9.09
N LYS A 39 12.95 -10.62 -8.63
CA LYS A 39 12.10 -11.15 -7.57
C LYS A 39 12.27 -10.37 -6.27
N LYS A 40 13.51 -10.11 -5.84
CA LYS A 40 13.80 -9.31 -4.64
C LYS A 40 13.27 -7.88 -4.76
N HIS A 41 13.46 -7.24 -5.91
CA HIS A 41 12.93 -5.89 -6.18
C HIS A 41 11.40 -5.84 -6.15
N MET A 42 10.72 -6.77 -6.83
CA MET A 42 9.26 -6.85 -6.83
C MET A 42 8.70 -7.16 -5.43
N ASN A 43 9.36 -8.05 -4.68
CA ASN A 43 8.97 -8.34 -3.30
C ASN A 43 9.11 -7.10 -2.41
N SER A 44 10.22 -6.35 -2.54
CA SER A 44 10.40 -5.08 -1.81
C SER A 44 9.30 -4.06 -2.13
N LYS A 45 8.90 -3.95 -3.39
CA LYS A 45 7.77 -3.08 -3.79
C LYS A 45 6.45 -3.54 -3.19
N SER A 46 6.19 -4.85 -3.22
CA SER A 46 5.00 -5.44 -2.62
C SER A 46 4.88 -5.10 -1.13
N VAL A 47 5.94 -5.37 -0.37
CA VAL A 47 6.03 -5.07 1.07
C VAL A 47 5.85 -3.57 1.33
N HIS A 48 6.45 -2.71 0.51
CA HIS A 48 6.30 -1.26 0.65
C HIS A 48 4.84 -0.82 0.53
N TYR A 49 4.09 -1.31 -0.46
CA TYR A 49 2.69 -0.95 -0.63
C TYR A 49 1.79 -1.52 0.47
N PHE A 50 2.04 -2.75 0.93
CA PHE A 50 1.30 -3.31 2.07
C PHE A 50 1.53 -2.51 3.35
N ARG A 51 2.78 -2.13 3.66
CA ARG A 51 3.08 -1.26 4.81
C ARG A 51 2.37 0.09 4.72
N GLN A 52 2.29 0.68 3.52
CA GLN A 52 1.51 1.90 3.32
C GLN A 52 0.01 1.68 3.56
N ALA A 53 -0.54 0.55 3.09
CA ALA A 53 -1.94 0.20 3.35
C ALA A 53 -2.20 0.03 4.85
N ASP A 54 -1.30 -0.64 5.58
CA ASP A 54 -1.42 -0.82 7.02
C ASP A 54 -1.27 0.49 7.79
N SER A 55 -0.36 1.36 7.36
CA SER A 55 -0.24 2.71 7.93
C SER A 55 -1.52 3.53 7.75
N LEU A 56 -2.14 3.43 6.57
CA LEU A 56 -3.41 4.10 6.30
C LEU A 56 -4.58 3.50 7.10
N LYS A 57 -4.60 2.19 7.32
CA LYS A 57 -5.56 1.53 8.21
C LYS A 57 -5.38 2.00 9.65
N ALA A 58 -4.15 2.09 10.14
CA ALA A 58 -3.86 2.59 11.48
C ALA A 58 -4.34 4.04 11.66
N ILE A 59 -4.13 4.90 10.66
CA ILE A 59 -4.68 6.27 10.66
C ILE A 59 -6.21 6.25 10.68
N LEU A 60 -6.83 5.35 9.91
CA LEU A 60 -8.28 5.23 9.88
C LEU A 60 -8.85 4.80 11.23
N THR A 61 -8.25 3.81 11.87
CA THR A 61 -8.64 3.34 13.22
C THR A 61 -8.39 4.39 14.28
N ALA A 62 -7.31 5.17 14.19
CA ALA A 62 -7.03 6.26 15.14
C ALA A 62 -7.95 7.49 14.96
N ALA A 63 -8.68 7.55 13.86
CA ALA A 63 -9.65 8.61 13.58
C ALA A 63 -11.11 8.22 13.91
N GLU A 64 -11.33 6.97 14.36
CA GLU A 64 -12.60 6.47 14.91
C GLU A 64 -12.64 6.67 16.43
#